data_AF-A0A914LLR2-F1
#
_entry.id   AF-A0A914LLR2-F1
#
_cell.length_a   1.000
_cell.length_b   1.000
_cell.length_c   1.000
_cell.angle_alpha   90.00
_cell.angle_beta   90.00
_cell.angle_gamma   90.00
#
_symmetry.space_group_name_H-M   'P 1'
#
loop_
_entity.id
_entity.type
_entity.pdbx_description
1 polymer ?
#
loop_
_entity_poly.entity_id
_entity_poly.type
_entity_poly.pdbx_seq_one_letter_code
_entity_poly.pdbx_strand_id
1 'polypeptide(L)'
;MCHIIKVHHPHKFIYIYLHILGLLHKESDPNARKEEVKRSKELLQKAWSYMNDGLRTDIFLRYTPETIACACIHLAVKTVQHPVILPKSPPWFELFDVSDCDVRLISKMLMCLYTRKRAPSLDFINSQLKLYQKEPSDSNKNEEEVTDKAYADIQKCVKERAAKNSKNDDEKAVKFKELRTEHVLGPPFHVMVDASFVSYFVKNRLDIMKGFKDCLFDKVIPYIPKCVIAELERKERRFKVVLKIINDHRWQRLHCSHKKHIYPDECIIHRVEEHKNCIVATCDRDLRRRIRKILDVPIIYIRHHQLTIERMG
;
A
#
# COMPACT_ATOMS: atom_id res chain seq x y z
N MET A 1 -6.01 22.66 20.65
CA MET A 1 -7.19 21.77 20.50
C MET A 1 -6.83 20.64 19.54
N CYS A 2 -6.87 19.41 20.02
CA CYS A 2 -6.59 18.20 19.23
C CYS A 2 -7.71 17.98 18.21
N HIS A 3 -7.42 18.15 16.92
CA HIS A 3 -8.22 17.52 15.89
C HIS A 3 -7.74 16.08 15.76
N ILE A 4 -8.41 15.19 16.49
CA ILE A 4 -8.43 13.76 16.19
C ILE A 4 -8.87 13.68 14.72
N ILE A 5 -7.97 13.27 13.83
CA ILE A 5 -8.38 12.87 12.48
C ILE A 5 -9.24 11.64 12.70
N LYS A 6 -10.58 11.83 12.69
CA LYS A 6 -11.50 10.72 12.59
C LYS A 6 -11.17 10.05 11.26
N VAL A 7 -10.44 8.93 11.32
CA VAL A 7 -10.41 7.98 10.22
C VAL A 7 -11.88 7.65 9.99
N HIS A 8 -12.47 8.16 8.92
CA HIS A 8 -13.83 7.81 8.55
C HIS A 8 -13.81 6.33 8.19
N HIS A 9 -14.08 5.48 9.18
CA HIS A 9 -14.00 4.05 9.00
C HIS A 9 -15.10 3.63 8.01
N PRO A 10 -14.77 2.89 6.92
CA PRO A 10 -15.75 2.50 5.91
C PRO A 10 -16.97 1.76 6.45
N HIS A 11 -16.92 1.22 7.68
CA HIS A 11 -18.06 0.58 8.35
C HIS A 11 -19.31 1.47 8.36
N LYS A 12 -19.16 2.78 8.57
CA LYS A 12 -20.28 3.72 8.58
C LYS A 12 -20.94 3.81 7.19
N PHE A 13 -20.12 3.88 6.14
CA PHE A 13 -20.60 3.90 4.76
C PHE A 13 -21.25 2.59 4.35
N ILE A 14 -20.70 1.44 4.78
CA ILE A 14 -21.33 0.14 4.53
C ILE A 14 -22.76 0.11 5.08
N TYR A 15 -22.95 0.54 6.33
CA TYR A 15 -24.27 0.62 6.94
C TYR A 15 -25.21 1.57 6.18
N ILE A 16 -24.73 2.79 5.87
CA ILE A 16 -25.53 3.82 5.17
C ILE A 16 -25.93 3.33 3.76
N TYR A 17 -25.00 2.77 3.00
CA TYR A 17 -25.27 2.34 1.62
C TYR A 17 -26.21 1.14 1.58
N LEU A 18 -26.04 0.17 2.48
CA LEU A 18 -27.01 -0.93 2.59
C LEU A 18 -28.41 -0.42 2.95
N HIS A 19 -28.52 0.61 3.78
CA HIS A 19 -29.80 1.24 4.09
C HIS A 19 -30.40 1.98 2.88
N ILE A 20 -29.61 2.78 2.15
CA ILE A 20 -30.04 3.49 0.94
C ILE A 20 -30.49 2.50 -0.15
N LEU A 21 -29.80 1.36 -0.29
CA LEU A 21 -30.16 0.30 -1.22
C LEU A 21 -31.40 -0.51 -0.79
N GLY A 22 -32.00 -0.21 0.37
CA GLY A 22 -33.14 -0.96 0.89
C GLY A 22 -32.79 -2.39 1.32
N LEU A 23 -31.52 -2.67 1.62
CA LEU A 23 -31.02 -4.01 1.98
C LEU A 23 -30.86 -4.20 3.50
N LEU A 24 -31.34 -3.24 4.31
CA LEU A 24 -31.17 -3.24 5.75
C LEU A 24 -32.52 -3.06 6.45
N HIS A 25 -33.04 -4.15 7.01
CA HIS A 25 -34.27 -4.17 7.80
C HIS A 25 -33.97 -4.23 9.30
N LYS A 26 -34.68 -3.42 10.10
CA LYS A 26 -34.58 -3.44 11.57
C LYS A 26 -35.49 -4.52 12.13
N GLU A 27 -35.12 -5.12 13.26
CA GLU A 27 -35.96 -6.11 13.95
C GLU A 27 -37.31 -5.54 14.42
N SER A 28 -37.36 -4.23 14.64
CA SER A 28 -38.56 -3.50 15.04
C SER A 28 -39.46 -3.10 13.87
N ASP A 29 -39.12 -3.48 12.63
CA ASP A 29 -39.92 -3.14 11.45
C ASP A 29 -41.11 -4.11 11.34
N PRO A 30 -42.36 -3.64 11.53
CA PRO A 30 -43.53 -4.50 11.50
C PRO A 30 -43.83 -5.09 10.12
N ASN A 31 -43.22 -4.56 9.05
CA ASN A 31 -43.45 -5.00 7.67
C ASN A 31 -42.33 -5.91 7.12
N ALA A 32 -41.22 -6.10 7.84
CA ALA A 32 -40.10 -6.90 7.37
C ALA A 32 -40.30 -8.39 7.68
N ARG A 33 -40.07 -9.26 6.69
CA ARG A 33 -40.08 -10.72 6.92
C ARG A 33 -38.87 -11.13 7.74
N LYS A 34 -39.02 -12.16 8.59
CA LYS A 34 -37.91 -12.65 9.45
C LYS A 34 -36.68 -13.05 8.63
N GLU A 35 -36.90 -13.58 7.43
CA GLU A 35 -35.86 -13.97 6.47
C GLU A 35 -35.07 -12.75 5.95
N GLU A 36 -35.73 -11.63 5.72
CA GLU A 36 -35.12 -10.38 5.22
C GLU A 36 -34.24 -9.73 6.29
N VAL A 37 -34.69 -9.73 7.54
CA VAL A 37 -33.90 -9.28 8.69
C VAL A 37 -32.65 -10.15 8.88
N LYS A 38 -32.80 -11.48 8.79
CA LYS A 38 -31.67 -12.42 8.87
C LYS A 38 -30.65 -12.17 7.76
N ARG A 39 -31.12 -12.00 6.52
CA ARG A 39 -30.28 -11.69 5.36
C ARG A 39 -29.55 -10.34 5.50
N SER A 40 -30.24 -9.33 6.02
CA SER A 40 -29.65 -8.01 6.30
C SER A 40 -28.45 -8.12 7.25
N LYS A 41 -28.60 -8.90 8.33
CA LYS A 41 -27.52 -9.16 9.28
C LYS A 41 -26.36 -9.92 8.66
N GLU A 42 -26.64 -10.98 7.90
CA GLU A 42 -25.62 -11.77 7.20
C GLU A 42 -24.81 -10.90 6.23
N LEU A 43 -25.50 -10.06 5.44
CA LEU A 43 -24.89 -9.19 4.45
C LEU A 43 -23.98 -8.13 5.09
N LEU A 44 -24.48 -7.46 6.13
CA LEU A 44 -23.71 -6.46 6.88
C LEU A 44 -22.46 -7.08 7.49
N GLN A 45 -22.61 -8.23 8.16
CA GLN A 45 -21.50 -8.95 8.78
C GLN A 45 -20.45 -9.34 7.75
N LYS A 46 -20.88 -9.85 6.59
CA LYS A 46 -19.98 -10.29 5.52
C LYS A 46 -19.24 -9.12 4.87
N ALA A 47 -19.92 -8.01 4.60
CA ALA A 47 -19.30 -6.80 4.10
C ALA A 47 -18.25 -6.23 5.08
N TRP A 48 -18.55 -6.25 6.38
CA TRP A 48 -17.57 -5.87 7.41
C TRP A 48 -16.37 -6.81 7.48
N SER A 49 -16.57 -8.13 7.34
CA SER A 49 -15.47 -9.09 7.25
C SER A 49 -14.54 -8.79 6.08
N TYR A 50 -15.09 -8.57 4.87
CA TYR A 50 -14.29 -8.17 3.71
C TYR A 50 -13.52 -6.87 3.93
N MET A 51 -14.17 -5.88 4.55
CA MET A 51 -13.52 -4.61 4.87
C MET A 51 -12.36 -4.82 5.85
N ASN A 52 -12.53 -5.65 6.88
CA ASN A 52 -11.50 -5.94 7.86
C ASN A 52 -10.31 -6.67 7.23
N ASP A 53 -10.58 -7.63 6.35
CA ASP A 53 -9.54 -8.32 5.58
C ASP A 53 -8.77 -7.38 4.66
N GLY A 54 -9.43 -6.32 4.17
CA GLY A 54 -8.79 -5.25 3.43
C GLY A 54 -7.63 -4.57 4.17
N LEU A 55 -7.60 -4.60 5.51
CA LEU A 55 -6.49 -4.03 6.30
C LEU A 55 -5.17 -4.80 6.09
N ARG A 56 -5.24 -6.00 5.50
CA ARG A 56 -4.09 -6.83 5.11
C ARG A 56 -3.61 -6.51 3.70
N THR A 57 -4.16 -5.47 3.10
CA THR A 57 -3.81 -4.92 1.78
C THR A 57 -3.63 -3.41 1.89
N ASP A 58 -3.29 -2.77 0.79
CA ASP A 58 -3.09 -1.33 0.70
C ASP A 58 -4.30 -0.58 0.12
N ILE A 59 -5.50 -1.20 0.05
CA ILE A 59 -6.70 -0.55 -0.50
C ILE A 59 -7.08 0.73 0.27
N PHE A 60 -6.86 0.77 1.59
CA PHE A 60 -7.09 1.95 2.43
C PHE A 60 -6.12 3.10 2.14
N LEU A 61 -5.03 2.80 1.42
CA LEU A 61 -4.08 3.81 0.99
C LEU A 61 -4.42 4.43 -0.37
N ARG A 62 -5.16 3.69 -1.19
CA ARG A 62 -5.39 4.01 -2.61
C ARG A 62 -6.79 4.50 -2.90
N TYR A 63 -7.77 4.11 -2.09
CA TYR A 63 -9.18 4.34 -2.37
C TYR A 63 -9.89 5.09 -1.25
N THR A 64 -10.95 5.81 -1.63
CA THR A 64 -11.83 6.50 -0.69
C THR A 64 -12.65 5.50 0.13
N PRO A 65 -13.05 5.83 1.38
CA PRO A 65 -13.86 4.94 2.20
C PRO A 65 -15.19 4.56 1.55
N GLU A 66 -15.76 5.42 0.72
CA GLU A 66 -16.95 5.22 -0.12
C GLU A 66 -16.72 4.09 -1.14
N THR A 67 -15.61 4.16 -1.88
CA THR A 67 -15.22 3.16 -2.89
C THR A 67 -14.96 1.79 -2.24
N ILE A 68 -14.27 1.78 -1.10
CA ILE A 68 -13.99 0.54 -0.34
C ILE A 68 -15.30 -0.08 0.17
N ALA A 69 -16.21 0.74 0.70
CA ALA A 69 -17.52 0.28 1.15
C ALA A 69 -18.32 -0.34 -0.02
N CYS A 70 -18.33 0.31 -1.18
CA CYS A 70 -18.99 -0.21 -2.38
C CYS A 70 -18.41 -1.55 -2.82
N ALA A 71 -17.08 -1.70 -2.84
CA ALA A 71 -16.43 -2.97 -3.18
C ALA A 71 -16.74 -4.09 -2.18
N CYS A 72 -16.73 -3.79 -0.88
CA CYS A 72 -17.05 -4.78 0.15
C CYS A 72 -18.51 -5.25 0.07
N ILE A 73 -19.45 -4.32 -0.17
CA ILE A 73 -20.86 -4.66 -0.41
C ILE A 73 -20.99 -5.47 -1.71
N HIS A 74 -20.32 -5.06 -2.78
CA HIS A 74 -20.36 -5.72 -4.09
C HIS A 74 -19.89 -7.18 -4.03
N LEU A 75 -18.91 -7.50 -3.18
CA LEU A 75 -18.51 -8.87 -2.88
C LEU A 75 -19.52 -9.59 -1.98
N ALA A 76 -19.96 -8.93 -0.91
CA ALA A 76 -20.88 -9.52 0.07
C ALA A 76 -22.19 -9.99 -0.59
N VAL A 77 -22.80 -9.14 -1.42
CA VAL A 77 -24.07 -9.48 -2.10
C VAL A 77 -23.99 -10.70 -3.00
N LYS A 78 -22.79 -11.01 -3.53
CA LYS A 78 -22.56 -12.17 -4.39
C LYS A 78 -22.23 -13.45 -3.65
N THR A 79 -21.79 -13.32 -2.39
CA THR A 79 -21.16 -14.43 -1.64
C THR A 79 -21.98 -14.86 -0.44
N VAL A 80 -22.95 -14.07 0.03
CA VAL A 80 -23.95 -14.52 1.03
C VAL A 80 -24.72 -15.75 0.54
N GLN A 81 -25.28 -16.52 1.47
CA GLN A 81 -25.97 -17.77 1.16
C GLN A 81 -27.13 -17.58 0.17
N HIS A 82 -27.81 -16.43 0.24
CA HIS A 82 -28.84 -16.02 -0.70
C HIS A 82 -28.41 -14.74 -1.44
N PRO A 83 -27.81 -14.85 -2.65
CA PRO A 83 -27.24 -13.71 -3.37
C PRO A 83 -28.26 -12.63 -3.72
N VAL A 84 -27.88 -11.37 -3.53
CA VAL A 84 -28.71 -10.19 -3.88
C VAL A 84 -28.32 -9.73 -5.28
N ILE A 85 -29.30 -9.55 -6.15
CA ILE A 85 -29.09 -9.00 -7.50
C ILE A 85 -29.24 -7.49 -7.41
N LEU A 86 -28.19 -6.76 -7.79
CA LEU A 86 -28.21 -5.30 -7.90
C LEU A 86 -28.12 -4.86 -9.37
N PRO A 87 -28.63 -3.67 -9.71
CA PRO A 87 -28.55 -3.10 -11.05
C PRO A 87 -27.11 -3.10 -11.61
N LYS A 88 -26.99 -3.44 -12.89
CA LYS A 88 -25.72 -3.49 -13.63
C LYS A 88 -25.59 -2.42 -14.71
N SER A 89 -26.69 -1.78 -15.10
CA SER A 89 -26.72 -0.73 -16.13
C SER A 89 -27.80 0.31 -15.81
N PRO A 90 -27.43 1.48 -15.24
CA PRO A 90 -26.12 1.78 -14.67
C PRO A 90 -25.82 0.87 -13.44
N PRO A 91 -24.55 0.55 -13.15
CA PRO A 91 -24.19 -0.19 -11.96
C PRO A 91 -24.58 0.58 -10.70
N TRP A 92 -25.15 -0.11 -9.70
CA TRP A 92 -25.73 0.52 -8.51
C TRP A 92 -24.79 1.47 -7.73
N PHE A 93 -23.48 1.23 -7.79
CA PHE A 93 -22.49 2.01 -7.04
C PHE A 93 -22.12 3.33 -7.73
N GLU A 94 -22.55 3.55 -8.99
CA GLU A 94 -22.50 4.88 -9.61
C GLU A 94 -23.35 5.90 -8.85
N LEU A 95 -24.38 5.45 -8.12
CA LEU A 95 -25.15 6.31 -7.20
C LEU A 95 -24.28 6.99 -6.13
N PHE A 96 -23.11 6.42 -5.83
CA PHE A 96 -22.18 6.92 -4.83
C PHE A 96 -20.91 7.52 -5.45
N ASP A 97 -20.95 7.86 -6.75
CA ASP A 97 -19.83 8.39 -7.54
C ASP A 97 -18.60 7.46 -7.55
N VAL A 98 -18.83 6.14 -7.47
CA VAL A 98 -17.76 5.14 -7.45
C VAL A 98 -17.56 4.51 -8.83
N SER A 99 -16.29 4.42 -9.25
CA SER A 99 -15.89 3.76 -10.49
C SER A 99 -16.03 2.24 -10.44
N ASP A 100 -16.63 1.69 -11.49
CA ASP A 100 -16.74 0.25 -11.76
C ASP A 100 -15.36 -0.43 -11.88
N CYS A 101 -14.35 0.29 -12.38
CA CYS A 101 -12.97 -0.20 -12.43
C CYS A 101 -12.42 -0.47 -11.02
N ASP A 102 -12.59 0.49 -10.11
CA ASP A 102 -12.05 0.43 -8.75
C ASP A 102 -12.75 -0.62 -7.91
N VAL A 103 -14.08 -0.70 -8.00
CA VAL A 103 -14.87 -1.75 -7.34
C VAL A 103 -14.38 -3.13 -7.73
N ARG A 104 -14.12 -3.37 -9.02
CA ARG A 104 -13.59 -4.65 -9.50
C ARG A 104 -12.17 -4.92 -9.03
N LEU A 105 -11.32 -3.90 -9.01
CA LEU A 105 -9.93 -4.05 -8.61
C LEU A 105 -9.81 -4.40 -7.11
N ILE A 106 -10.51 -3.65 -6.25
CA ILE A 106 -10.59 -3.95 -4.81
C ILE A 106 -11.20 -5.34 -4.60
N SER A 107 -12.27 -5.68 -5.33
CA SER A 107 -12.91 -6.99 -5.23
C SER A 107 -11.92 -8.13 -5.52
N LYS A 108 -11.12 -8.00 -6.59
CA LYS A 108 -10.07 -8.97 -6.93
C LYS A 108 -9.00 -9.04 -5.85
N MET A 109 -8.52 -7.91 -5.36
CA MET A 109 -7.49 -7.86 -4.30
C MET A 109 -7.95 -8.57 -3.03
N LEU A 110 -9.19 -8.33 -2.60
CA LEU A 110 -9.79 -8.99 -1.44
C LEU A 110 -9.94 -10.50 -1.68
N MET A 111 -10.46 -10.92 -2.83
CA MET A 111 -10.58 -12.35 -3.17
C MET A 111 -9.24 -13.07 -3.24
N CYS A 112 -8.16 -12.38 -3.65
CA CYS A 112 -6.80 -12.93 -3.61
C CYS A 112 -6.35 -13.30 -2.19
N LEU A 113 -6.86 -12.65 -1.13
CA LEU A 113 -6.55 -13.04 0.24
C LEU A 113 -7.13 -14.43 0.60
N TYR A 114 -8.31 -14.75 0.07
CA TYR A 114 -9.02 -16.00 0.35
C TYR A 114 -8.53 -17.18 -0.50
N THR A 115 -7.77 -16.91 -1.57
CA THR A 115 -7.16 -17.95 -2.41
C THR A 115 -5.74 -18.33 -1.99
N ARG A 116 -5.15 -17.63 -1.00
CA ARG A 116 -3.85 -17.99 -0.42
C ARG A 116 -3.96 -19.32 0.32
N LYS A 117 -3.14 -20.30 -0.07
CA LYS A 117 -2.98 -21.56 0.69
C LYS A 117 -2.55 -21.20 2.12
N ARG A 118 -3.21 -21.80 3.12
CA ARG A 118 -2.83 -21.63 4.53
C ARG A 118 -1.37 -22.00 4.69
N ALA A 119 -0.63 -21.18 5.43
CA ALA A 119 0.73 -21.53 5.84
C ALA A 119 0.67 -22.89 6.59
N PRO A 120 1.70 -23.75 6.45
CA PRO A 120 1.78 -25.00 7.19
C PRO A 120 1.62 -24.75 8.70
N SER A 121 1.00 -25.70 9.42
CA SER A 121 0.85 -25.55 10.87
C SER A 121 2.21 -25.47 11.55
N LEU A 122 2.27 -24.76 12.68
CA LEU A 122 3.50 -24.64 13.46
C LEU A 122 4.01 -26.02 13.90
N ASP A 123 3.10 -26.96 14.15
CA ASP A 123 3.42 -28.36 14.47
C ASP A 123 4.07 -29.11 13.30
N PHE A 124 3.64 -28.83 12.06
CA PHE A 124 4.28 -29.36 10.86
C PHE A 124 5.71 -28.80 10.71
N ILE A 125 5.91 -27.51 10.97
CA ILE A 125 7.24 -26.89 10.92
C ILE A 125 8.14 -27.48 12.02
N ASN A 126 7.64 -27.61 13.25
CA ASN A 126 8.39 -28.14 14.38
C ASN A 126 8.72 -29.63 14.24
N SER A 127 7.84 -30.44 13.64
CA SER A 127 8.11 -31.86 13.37
C SER A 127 9.17 -32.06 12.29
N GLN A 128 9.18 -31.22 11.25
CA GLN A 128 10.26 -31.22 10.25
C GLN A 128 11.60 -30.83 10.87
N LEU A 129 11.64 -29.81 11.73
CA LEU A 129 12.87 -29.41 12.44
C LEU A 129 13.42 -30.54 13.34
N LYS A 130 12.56 -31.32 13.98
CA LYS A 130 12.97 -32.47 14.80
C LYS A 130 13.56 -33.63 14.00
N LEU A 131 13.12 -33.82 12.76
CA LEU A 131 13.69 -34.84 11.86
C LEU A 131 15.13 -34.46 11.44
N TYR A 132 15.43 -33.17 11.33
CA TYR A 132 16.78 -32.67 11.07
C TYR A 132 17.71 -32.69 12.30
N GLN A 133 17.17 -32.80 13.53
CA GLN A 133 17.95 -32.78 14.77
C GLN A 133 18.31 -34.18 15.31
N LYS A 134 18.02 -35.26 14.56
CA LYS A 134 18.10 -36.64 15.06
C LYS A 134 19.24 -37.50 14.51
N GLU A 135 20.32 -36.91 14.01
CA GLU A 135 21.59 -37.63 13.81
C GLU A 135 22.61 -37.22 14.90
N PRO A 136 23.10 -38.13 15.75
CA PRO A 136 24.19 -37.85 16.67
C PRO A 136 25.56 -38.18 16.06
N SER A 137 26.35 -37.12 15.87
CA SER A 137 27.81 -36.96 15.99
C SER A 137 28.77 -38.13 15.69
N ASP A 138 29.65 -37.95 14.69
CA ASP A 138 31.09 -38.10 14.94
C ASP A 138 32.00 -37.30 13.98
N SER A 139 32.99 -36.64 14.58
CA SER A 139 34.17 -35.97 14.00
C SER A 139 34.01 -34.65 13.21
N ASN A 140 34.63 -33.61 13.77
CA ASN A 140 34.95 -32.31 13.17
C ASN A 140 35.58 -32.45 11.76
N LYS A 141 34.81 -32.14 10.72
CA LYS A 141 35.20 -31.49 9.46
C LYS A 141 33.92 -31.27 8.61
N ASN A 142 33.72 -30.04 8.13
CA ASN A 142 32.83 -29.63 7.02
C ASN A 142 31.38 -29.17 7.36
N GLU A 143 31.20 -28.25 8.31
CA GLU A 143 29.90 -27.54 8.49
C GLU A 143 29.61 -26.47 7.41
N GLU A 144 30.63 -25.88 6.78
CA GLU A 144 30.45 -24.88 5.70
C GLU A 144 30.01 -25.53 4.38
N GLU A 145 30.51 -26.72 4.03
CA GLU A 145 30.12 -27.40 2.79
C GLU A 145 28.68 -27.92 2.80
N VAL A 146 28.17 -28.36 3.96
CA VAL A 146 26.82 -28.91 4.09
C VAL A 146 25.76 -27.80 4.05
N THR A 147 26.07 -26.64 4.63
CA THR A 147 25.18 -25.46 4.57
C THR A 147 25.16 -24.83 3.18
N ASP A 148 26.29 -24.76 2.47
CA ASP A 148 26.34 -24.29 1.08
C ASP A 148 25.57 -25.19 0.11
N LYS A 149 25.63 -26.51 0.30
CA LYS A 149 24.90 -27.47 -0.52
C LYS A 149 23.38 -27.36 -0.29
N ALA A 150 22.95 -27.19 0.95
CA ALA A 150 21.54 -26.95 1.29
C ALA A 150 21.02 -25.60 0.74
N TYR A 151 21.83 -24.53 0.81
CA TYR A 151 21.49 -23.23 0.21
C TYR A 151 21.44 -23.31 -1.32
N ALA A 152 22.33 -24.06 -1.96
CA ALA A 152 22.32 -24.29 -3.40
C ALA A 152 21.08 -25.08 -3.86
N ASP A 153 20.68 -26.12 -3.11
CA ASP A 153 19.50 -26.93 -3.43
C ASP A 153 18.18 -26.17 -3.23
N ILE A 154 18.11 -25.31 -2.20
CA ILE A 154 16.99 -24.37 -2.00
C ILE A 154 16.94 -23.35 -3.14
N GLN A 155 18.07 -22.75 -3.54
CA GLN A 155 18.12 -21.83 -4.68
C GLN A 155 17.73 -22.50 -5.99
N LYS A 156 18.12 -23.77 -6.20
CA LYS A 156 17.74 -24.57 -7.37
C LYS A 156 16.24 -24.85 -7.39
N CYS A 157 15.66 -25.28 -6.27
CA CYS A 157 14.21 -25.46 -6.12
C CYS A 157 13.42 -24.16 -6.35
N VAL A 158 13.95 -23.01 -5.91
CA VAL A 158 13.32 -21.69 -6.13
C VAL A 158 13.41 -21.28 -7.61
N LYS A 159 14.56 -21.50 -8.27
CA LYS A 159 14.74 -21.23 -9.72
C LYS A 159 13.87 -22.13 -10.60
N GLU A 160 13.74 -23.42 -10.25
CA GLU A 160 12.86 -24.36 -10.96
C GLU A 160 11.37 -24.03 -10.77
N ARG A 161 10.97 -23.52 -9.59
CA ARG A 161 9.61 -23.00 -9.34
C ARG A 161 9.33 -21.69 -10.08
N ALA A 162 10.32 -20.79 -10.17
CA ALA A 162 10.20 -19.56 -10.96
C ALA A 162 10.07 -19.85 -12.47
N ALA A 163 10.82 -20.84 -12.99
CA ALA A 163 10.73 -21.28 -14.39
C ALA A 163 9.41 -21.99 -14.72
N LYS A 164 8.81 -22.73 -13.76
CA LYS A 164 7.49 -23.36 -13.93
C LYS A 164 6.33 -22.36 -13.87
N ASN A 165 6.46 -21.25 -13.14
CA ASN A 165 5.46 -20.18 -13.10
C ASN A 165 5.55 -19.24 -14.32
N SER A 166 6.75 -18.97 -14.85
CA SER A 166 6.96 -18.12 -16.05
C SER A 166 6.13 -18.59 -17.25
N LYS A 167 6.10 -19.89 -17.56
CA LYS A 167 5.38 -20.38 -18.77
C LYS A 167 3.85 -20.18 -18.75
N ASN A 168 3.21 -20.09 -17.58
CA ASN A 168 1.76 -19.84 -17.46
C ASN A 168 1.42 -18.37 -17.18
N ASP A 169 2.37 -17.61 -16.62
CA ASP A 169 2.19 -16.19 -16.32
C ASP A 169 2.49 -15.32 -17.53
N ASP A 170 3.35 -15.73 -18.47
CA ASP A 170 3.73 -14.92 -19.64
C ASP A 170 2.57 -14.73 -20.65
N GLU A 171 1.72 -15.73 -20.89
CA GLU A 171 0.51 -15.57 -21.74
C GLU A 171 -0.57 -14.68 -21.11
N LYS A 172 -0.68 -14.69 -19.78
CA LYS A 172 -1.65 -13.85 -19.05
C LYS A 172 -1.11 -12.44 -18.77
N ALA A 173 0.21 -12.29 -18.63
CA ALA A 173 0.88 -11.03 -18.41
C ALA A 173 0.95 -10.18 -19.68
N VAL A 174 1.11 -10.79 -20.86
CA VAL A 174 1.07 -10.08 -22.14
C VAL A 174 -0.29 -9.40 -22.34
N LYS A 175 -1.40 -10.06 -21.95
CA LYS A 175 -2.75 -9.46 -22.02
C LYS A 175 -3.08 -8.47 -20.90
N PHE A 176 -2.24 -8.39 -19.85
CA PHE A 176 -2.39 -7.45 -18.72
C PHE A 176 -1.43 -6.26 -18.76
N LYS A 177 -0.44 -6.27 -19.66
CA LYS A 177 0.58 -5.21 -19.75
C LYS A 177 0.15 -4.04 -20.63
N GLU A 178 -0.86 -4.22 -21.49
CA GLU A 178 -1.38 -3.19 -22.40
C GLU A 178 -2.49 -2.29 -21.80
N LEU A 179 -2.84 -2.46 -20.52
CA LEU A 179 -3.84 -1.62 -19.84
C LEU A 179 -3.29 -0.81 -18.64
N ARG A 180 -1.97 -0.62 -18.57
CA ARG A 180 -1.35 0.27 -17.56
C ARG A 180 -0.64 1.43 -18.24
N THR A 181 -1.45 2.31 -18.80
CA THR A 181 -1.13 3.73 -18.83
C THR A 181 -2.04 4.40 -17.80
N GLU A 182 -1.41 5.21 -16.95
CA GLU A 182 -2.00 6.19 -16.01
C GLU A 182 -2.06 5.79 -14.51
N HIS A 183 -1.05 6.31 -13.79
CA HIS A 183 -1.09 6.80 -12.41
C HIS A 183 -1.60 5.90 -11.29
N VAL A 184 -0.97 4.74 -11.07
CA VAL A 184 -1.19 3.99 -9.84
C VAL A 184 0.02 4.09 -8.93
N LEU A 185 -0.05 5.00 -7.95
CA LEU A 185 0.81 4.97 -6.77
C LEU A 185 0.59 3.63 -6.05
N GLY A 186 1.65 2.81 -5.96
CA GLY A 186 1.61 1.51 -5.30
C GLY A 186 3.00 1.07 -4.91
N PRO A 187 3.14 0.03 -4.06
CA PRO A 187 4.43 -0.48 -3.64
C PRO A 187 5.27 -0.97 -4.85
N PRO A 188 6.57 -0.63 -4.91
CA PRO A 188 7.29 0.23 -3.97
C PRO A 188 6.90 1.71 -4.10
N PHE A 189 6.59 2.37 -2.97
CA PHE A 189 6.28 3.79 -2.95
C PHE A 189 7.51 4.62 -3.29
N HIS A 190 7.44 5.39 -4.36
CA HIS A 190 8.49 6.31 -4.78
C HIS A 190 8.30 7.64 -4.07
N VAL A 191 9.21 8.00 -3.16
CA VAL A 191 9.10 9.23 -2.35
C VAL A 191 10.21 10.20 -2.73
N MET A 192 9.86 11.36 -3.29
CA MET A 192 10.82 12.42 -3.59
C MET A 192 11.07 13.27 -2.34
N VAL A 193 12.33 13.37 -1.92
CA VAL A 193 12.70 14.00 -0.65
C VAL A 193 13.37 15.35 -0.91
N ASP A 194 12.85 16.37 -0.22
CA ASP A 194 13.37 17.74 -0.20
C ASP A 194 14.41 17.95 0.94
N ALA A 195 15.26 18.98 0.82
CA ALA A 195 16.28 19.33 1.80
C ALA A 195 15.67 19.67 3.17
N SER A 196 14.55 20.40 3.18
CA SER A 196 13.87 20.80 4.42
C SER A 196 13.47 19.61 5.29
N PHE A 197 13.06 18.52 4.64
CA PHE A 197 12.65 17.28 5.28
C PHE A 197 13.85 16.56 5.90
N VAL A 198 14.94 16.39 5.14
CA VAL A 198 16.17 15.76 5.64
C VAL A 198 16.77 16.53 6.80
N SER A 199 16.86 17.86 6.68
CA SER A 199 17.37 18.73 7.75
C SER A 199 16.57 18.60 9.03
N TYR A 200 15.23 18.41 8.96
CA TYR A 200 14.43 18.19 10.16
C TYR A 200 14.81 16.90 10.89
N PHE A 201 14.93 15.79 10.16
CA PHE A 201 15.28 14.48 10.76
C PHE A 201 16.67 14.51 11.40
N VAL A 202 17.62 15.16 10.74
CA VAL A 202 19.00 15.30 11.25
C VAL A 202 19.05 16.18 12.49
N LYS A 203 18.29 17.27 12.54
CA LYS A 203 18.19 18.16 13.71
C LYS A 203 17.59 17.44 14.92
N ASN A 204 16.54 16.64 14.70
CA ASN A 204 15.81 15.93 15.75
C ASN A 204 16.31 14.51 16.04
N ARG A 205 17.38 14.05 15.37
CA ARG A 205 17.96 12.70 15.50
C ARG A 205 16.94 11.58 15.27
N LEU A 206 16.09 11.75 14.26
CA LEU A 206 15.09 10.77 13.85
C LEU A 206 15.59 9.92 12.68
N ASP A 207 15.07 8.70 12.53
CA ASP A 207 15.34 7.82 11.39
C ASP A 207 14.28 8.03 10.30
N ILE A 208 14.73 8.52 9.13
CA ILE A 208 13.89 8.80 7.96
C ILE A 208 13.21 7.52 7.44
N MET A 209 13.96 6.43 7.34
CA MET A 209 13.46 5.17 6.77
C MET A 209 12.45 4.52 7.71
N LYS A 210 12.69 4.60 9.01
CA LYS A 210 11.71 4.19 10.02
C LYS A 210 10.44 5.04 9.91
N GLY A 211 10.59 6.36 9.82
CA GLY A 211 9.45 7.27 9.64
C GLY A 211 8.60 6.92 8.42
N PHE A 212 9.24 6.62 7.27
CA PHE A 212 8.51 6.19 6.07
C PHE A 212 7.80 4.86 6.24
N LYS A 213 8.46 3.87 6.87
CA LYS A 213 7.85 2.56 7.15
C LYS A 213 6.64 2.67 8.08
N ASP A 214 6.74 3.50 9.11
CA ASP A 214 5.67 3.74 10.08
C ASP A 214 4.49 4.54 9.47
N CYS A 215 4.74 5.30 8.39
CA CYS A 215 3.73 6.11 7.71
C CYS A 215 3.03 5.37 6.56
N LEU A 216 3.80 4.68 5.72
CA LEU A 216 3.31 4.05 4.50
C LEU A 216 3.07 2.54 4.64
N PHE A 217 3.55 1.92 5.73
CA PHE A 217 3.38 0.49 6.06
C PHE A 217 3.80 -0.51 4.95
N ASP A 218 4.58 -0.08 3.97
CA ASP A 218 5.02 -0.90 2.83
C ASP A 218 6.45 -0.52 2.38
N LYS A 219 6.93 -1.13 1.29
CA LYS A 219 8.25 -0.87 0.69
C LYS A 219 8.31 0.55 0.13
N VAL A 220 9.31 1.31 0.57
CA VAL A 220 9.54 2.71 0.15
C VAL A 220 10.92 2.84 -0.49
N ILE A 221 10.97 3.57 -1.60
CA ILE A 221 12.21 3.96 -2.28
C ILE A 221 12.30 5.49 -2.20
N PRO A 222 13.13 6.05 -1.30
CA PRO A 222 13.36 7.48 -1.25
C PRO A 222 14.29 7.90 -2.40
N TYR A 223 13.87 8.96 -3.08
CA TYR A 223 14.59 9.62 -4.14
C TYR A 223 15.06 10.99 -3.70
N ILE A 224 16.32 11.31 -3.97
CA ILE A 224 16.85 12.64 -3.70
C ILE A 224 17.46 13.24 -4.98
N PRO A 225 16.96 14.40 -5.45
CA PRO A 225 17.55 15.11 -6.58
C PRO A 225 18.96 15.61 -6.27
N LYS A 226 19.86 15.59 -7.26
CA LYS A 226 21.23 16.11 -7.11
C LYS A 226 21.28 17.57 -6.69
N CYS A 227 20.34 18.41 -7.16
CA CYS A 227 20.24 19.81 -6.74
C CYS A 227 19.93 19.96 -5.24
N VAL A 228 19.11 19.05 -4.67
CA VAL A 228 18.79 19.00 -3.23
C VAL A 228 20.03 18.57 -2.43
N ILE A 229 20.81 17.61 -2.92
CA ILE A 229 22.09 17.23 -2.27
C ILE A 229 23.04 18.43 -2.23
N ALA A 230 23.18 19.15 -3.34
CA ALA A 230 24.04 20.33 -3.41
C ALA A 230 23.54 21.48 -2.51
N GLU A 231 22.24 21.59 -2.27
CA GLU A 231 21.68 22.52 -1.29
C GLU A 231 22.01 22.10 0.14
N LEU A 232 21.85 20.82 0.47
CA LEU A 232 22.19 20.26 1.78
C LEU A 232 23.69 20.44 2.11
N GLU A 233 24.56 20.28 1.11
CA GLU A 233 26.00 20.50 1.25
C GLU A 233 26.34 21.93 1.67
N ARG A 234 25.63 22.92 1.14
CA ARG A 234 25.84 24.33 1.47
C ARG A 234 25.22 24.75 2.80
N LYS A 235 24.04 24.22 3.13
CA LYS A 235 23.23 24.71 4.27
C LYS A 235 23.47 23.96 5.58
N GLU A 236 23.80 22.67 5.54
CA GLU A 236 23.75 21.81 6.72
C GLU A 236 25.12 21.66 7.41
N ARG A 237 25.24 22.15 8.65
CA ARG A 237 26.47 22.00 9.45
C ARG A 237 26.83 20.54 9.71
N ARG A 238 25.83 19.64 9.75
CA ARG A 238 25.99 18.20 9.96
C ARG A 238 25.91 17.40 8.65
N PHE A 239 26.38 17.95 7.53
CA PHE A 239 26.30 17.30 6.22
C PHE A 239 26.93 15.90 6.16
N LYS A 240 27.97 15.60 6.95
CA LYS A 240 28.55 14.24 7.04
C LYS A 240 27.52 13.18 7.48
N VAL A 241 26.63 13.53 8.40
CA VAL A 241 25.55 12.63 8.87
C VAL A 241 24.51 12.45 7.76
N VAL A 242 24.18 13.55 7.08
CA VAL A 242 23.23 13.58 5.95
C VAL A 242 23.72 12.68 4.81
N LEU A 243 25.00 12.78 4.45
CA LEU A 243 25.64 11.92 3.46
C LEU A 243 25.58 10.44 3.84
N LYS A 244 25.78 10.10 5.12
CA LYS A 244 25.68 8.71 5.58
C LYS A 244 24.26 8.15 5.40
N ILE A 245 23.24 8.97 5.62
CA ILE A 245 21.83 8.59 5.42
C ILE A 245 21.53 8.42 3.93
N ILE A 246 21.94 9.37 3.08
CA ILE A 246 21.66 9.39 1.64
C ILE A 246 22.47 8.33 0.87
N ASN A 247 23.64 7.92 1.38
CA ASN A 247 24.49 6.89 0.75
C ASN A 247 24.04 5.46 1.05
N ASP A 248 23.01 5.27 1.88
CA ASP A 248 22.43 3.96 2.11
C ASP A 248 21.87 3.41 0.78
N HIS A 249 22.14 2.12 0.48
CA HIS A 249 21.67 1.40 -0.71
C HIS A 249 20.15 1.48 -0.95
N ARG A 250 19.37 1.79 0.08
CA ARG A 250 17.91 1.99 -0.02
C ARG A 250 17.52 3.29 -0.72
N TRP A 251 18.43 4.26 -0.80
CA TRP A 251 18.20 5.56 -1.46
C TRP A 251 18.57 5.54 -2.92
N GLN A 252 17.81 6.26 -3.73
CA GLN A 252 18.10 6.47 -5.14
C GLN A 252 18.38 7.95 -5.42
N ARG A 253 19.52 8.23 -6.05
CA ARG A 253 19.91 9.59 -6.44
C ARG A 253 19.36 9.89 -7.82
N LEU A 254 18.66 11.02 -7.93
CA LEU A 254 18.09 11.46 -9.21
C LEU A 254 18.97 12.50 -9.87
N HIS A 255 19.34 12.23 -11.13
CA HIS A 255 19.96 13.24 -11.99
C HIS A 255 18.93 14.29 -12.39
N CYS A 256 19.33 15.56 -12.34
CA CYS A 256 18.48 16.65 -12.77
C CYS A 256 18.67 16.96 -14.26
N SER A 257 17.60 17.36 -14.95
CA SER A 257 17.57 17.68 -16.38
C SER A 257 17.93 19.14 -16.70
N HIS A 258 18.12 19.98 -15.68
CA HIS A 258 18.38 21.41 -15.85
C HIS A 258 19.88 21.73 -16.05
N LYS A 259 20.18 22.57 -17.04
CA LYS A 259 21.56 22.99 -17.40
C LYS A 259 22.10 24.13 -16.53
N LYS A 260 21.23 24.94 -15.90
CA LYS A 260 21.59 26.07 -15.02
C LYS A 260 21.31 25.73 -13.56
N HIS A 261 21.90 26.50 -12.63
CA HIS A 261 21.51 26.48 -11.22
C HIS A 261 20.07 27.02 -11.11
N ILE A 262 19.11 26.10 -10.94
CA ILE A 262 17.74 26.43 -10.53
C ILE A 262 17.57 26.12 -9.05
N TYR A 263 16.56 26.75 -8.44
CA TYR A 263 16.17 26.43 -7.08
C TYR A 263 15.65 24.98 -7.00
N PRO A 264 16.02 24.21 -5.96
CA PRO A 264 15.58 22.83 -5.81
C PRO A 264 14.06 22.66 -5.82
N ASP A 265 13.32 23.61 -5.27
CA ASP A 265 11.85 23.63 -5.28
C ASP A 265 11.28 23.59 -6.70
N GLU A 266 11.83 24.40 -7.63
CA GLU A 266 11.44 24.40 -9.05
C GLU A 266 11.76 23.06 -9.71
N CYS A 267 12.91 22.46 -9.37
CA CYS A 267 13.29 21.15 -9.90
C CYS A 267 12.31 20.05 -9.46
N ILE A 268 11.85 20.09 -8.21
CA ILE A 268 10.88 19.13 -7.67
C ILE A 268 9.54 19.31 -8.38
N ILE A 269 9.06 20.56 -8.51
CA ILE A 269 7.77 20.85 -9.14
C ILE A 269 7.73 20.38 -10.60
N HIS A 270 8.70 20.79 -11.43
CA HIS A 270 8.72 20.36 -12.84
C HIS A 270 8.75 18.84 -12.97
N ARG A 271 9.52 18.16 -12.10
CA ARG A 271 9.60 16.70 -12.14
C ARG A 271 8.30 16.01 -11.76
N VAL A 272 7.60 16.55 -10.77
CA VAL A 272 6.33 16.03 -10.29
C VAL A 272 5.22 16.29 -11.30
N GLU A 273 5.27 17.41 -12.02
CA GLU A 273 4.36 17.71 -13.13
C GLU A 273 4.56 16.74 -14.31
N GLU A 274 5.81 16.43 -14.66
CA GLU A 274 6.16 15.47 -15.71
C GLU A 274 5.85 14.01 -15.29
N HIS A 275 6.04 13.68 -14.02
CA HIS A 275 5.92 12.32 -13.48
C HIS A 275 5.09 12.31 -12.20
N LYS A 276 3.75 12.25 -12.33
CA LYS A 276 2.83 12.20 -11.19
C LYS A 276 2.74 10.81 -10.50
N ASN A 277 3.82 10.04 -10.49
CA ASN A 277 3.87 8.71 -9.89
C ASN A 277 4.74 8.67 -8.62
N CYS A 278 4.88 9.81 -7.93
CA CYS A 278 5.68 9.92 -6.72
C CYS A 278 4.95 10.68 -5.61
N ILE A 279 5.33 10.39 -4.37
CA ILE A 279 4.92 11.13 -3.18
C ILE A 279 5.99 12.17 -2.89
N VAL A 280 5.64 13.40 -2.55
CA VAL A 280 6.65 14.43 -2.20
C VAL A 280 6.77 14.58 -0.69
N ALA A 281 7.96 14.36 -0.15
CA ALA A 281 8.29 14.57 1.26
C ALA A 281 8.97 15.93 1.47
N THR A 282 8.24 16.90 2.03
CA THR A 282 8.75 18.25 2.30
C THR A 282 8.11 18.86 3.56
N CYS A 283 8.91 19.65 4.29
CA CYS A 283 8.43 20.45 5.42
C CYS A 283 8.20 21.92 5.03
N ASP A 284 8.68 22.34 3.86
CA ASP A 284 8.55 23.70 3.39
C ASP A 284 7.08 24.07 3.16
N ARG A 285 6.67 25.27 3.58
CA ARG A 285 5.26 25.67 3.49
C ARG A 285 4.89 26.10 2.07
N ASP A 286 5.81 26.78 1.38
CA ASP A 286 5.57 27.36 0.06
C ASP A 286 5.60 26.26 -1.01
N LEU A 287 6.57 25.35 -0.96
CA LEU A 287 6.63 24.18 -1.83
C LEU A 287 5.38 23.30 -1.69
N ARG A 288 4.89 23.07 -0.45
CA ARG A 288 3.62 22.36 -0.23
C ARG A 288 2.43 23.07 -0.87
N ARG A 289 2.31 24.40 -0.73
CA ARG A 289 1.22 25.15 -1.37
C ARG A 289 1.26 25.04 -2.90
N ARG A 290 2.45 24.95 -3.48
CA ARG A 290 2.64 24.79 -4.93
C ARG A 290 2.30 23.38 -5.39
N ILE A 291 2.75 22.35 -4.68
CA ILE A 291 2.44 20.95 -5.02
C ILE A 291 0.94 20.66 -4.91
N ARG A 292 0.23 21.27 -3.94
CA ARG A 292 -1.25 21.19 -3.86
C ARG A 292 -2.00 21.73 -5.09
N LYS A 293 -1.34 22.46 -5.99
CA LYS A 293 -1.98 22.86 -7.25
C LYS A 293 -1.92 21.76 -8.31
N ILE A 294 -1.06 20.76 -8.11
CA ILE A 294 -0.88 19.62 -9.00
C ILE A 294 -1.79 18.49 -8.52
N LEU A 295 -2.66 18.01 -9.42
CA LEU A 295 -3.58 16.91 -9.12
C LEU A 295 -2.83 15.59 -8.90
N ASP A 296 -3.37 14.76 -8.01
CA ASP A 296 -2.92 13.38 -7.74
C ASP A 296 -1.51 13.21 -7.16
N VAL A 297 -0.94 14.29 -6.59
CA VAL A 297 0.37 14.23 -5.93
C VAL A 297 0.19 14.30 -4.41
N PRO A 298 0.35 13.18 -3.68
CA PRO A 298 0.32 13.19 -2.23
C PRO A 298 1.58 13.82 -1.65
N ILE A 299 1.42 14.43 -0.47
CA ILE A 299 2.51 15.13 0.23
C ILE A 299 2.73 14.47 1.59
N ILE A 300 3.98 14.15 1.92
CA ILE A 300 4.39 13.77 3.27
C ILE A 300 5.06 14.96 3.94
N TYR A 301 4.64 15.29 5.14
CA TYR A 301 5.27 16.32 5.96
C TYR A 301 5.32 15.89 7.42
N ILE A 302 6.10 16.62 8.22
CA ILE A 302 6.34 16.28 9.62
C ILE A 302 5.45 17.12 10.52
N ARG A 303 4.76 16.47 11.45
CA ARG A 303 3.94 17.10 12.49
C ARG A 303 4.12 16.35 13.81
N HIS A 304 4.42 17.06 14.90
CA HIS A 304 4.66 16.45 16.22
C HIS A 304 5.65 15.28 16.20
N HIS A 305 6.78 15.41 15.48
CA HIS A 305 7.80 14.37 15.29
C HIS A 305 7.33 13.08 14.57
N GLN A 306 6.14 13.08 13.98
CA GLN A 306 5.62 11.97 13.18
C GLN A 306 5.38 12.42 11.73
N LEU A 307 5.48 11.47 10.80
CA LEU A 307 5.13 11.70 9.41
C LEU A 307 3.61 11.69 9.24
N THR A 308 3.10 12.71 8.58
CA THR A 308 1.69 12.82 8.20
C THR A 308 1.64 12.85 6.68
N ILE A 309 0.71 12.08 6.11
CA ILE A 309 0.41 12.12 4.68
C ILE A 309 -0.81 13.01 4.45
N GLU A 310 -0.64 14.00 3.59
CA GLU A 310 -1.71 14.80 3.01
C GLU A 310 -2.16 14.10 1.72
N ARG A 311 -3.41 13.68 1.67
CA ARG A 311 -4.05 13.26 0.42
C ARG A 311 -4.82 14.44 -0.17
N MET A 312 -4.67 14.62 -1.47
CA MET A 312 -5.59 15.44 -2.25
C MET A 312 -6.89 14.65 -2.41
N GLY A 313 -8.02 15.30 -2.14
CA GLY A 313 -9.36 14.81 -2.47
C GLY A 313 -9.88 15.46 -3.74
#